data_AF-A0A2V5ZEU3-F1
#
_entry.id   AF-A0A2V5ZEU3-F1
#
_cell.length_a   1.000
_cell.length_b   1.000
_cell.length_c   1.000
_cell.angle_alpha   90.00
_cell.angle_beta   90.00
_cell.angle_gamma   90.00
#
_symmetry.space_group_name_H-M   'P 1'
#
loop_
_entity.id
_entity.type
_entity.pdbx_description
1 polymer ?
#
loop_
_entity_poly.entity_id
_entity_poly.type
_entity_poly.pdbx_seq_one_letter_code
_entity_poly.pdbx_strand_id
1 'polypeptide(L)'
;RVLDITPDNPDVMASKVDIYQAQGNLHEAAKLLENANTQTDSDHVFATKITQLRLERNYGEAVRLLQARLAHFDFHSQHFKAECQISLALTQNVAGDAAGAKVTAELAVNTLEQLYRDQPDNEFVAASLSKAYAMVGEKDSALKVAERAIVLLPSAKDRAWGPGFEENLALIQTIFGEKSRAIDTLSQRLKTPGESNVYQGVAVLTSALLRLDPIWDPLRSDPGFQKLCEEKQK
;
A
#
# COMPACT_ATOMS: atom_id res chain seq x y z
N ARG A 1 -8.05 16.55 -28.21
CA ARG A 1 -9.50 16.33 -28.01
C ARG A 1 -9.67 15.04 -27.19
N VAL A 2 -9.47 15.14 -25.87
CA VAL A 2 -9.83 14.15 -24.82
C VAL A 2 -9.91 14.96 -23.50
N LEU A 3 -10.80 15.95 -23.44
CA LEU A 3 -11.02 16.77 -22.23
C LEU A 3 -12.52 17.02 -22.04
N ASP A 4 -13.31 15.97 -22.23
CA ASP A 4 -14.69 15.87 -21.72
C ASP A 4 -14.81 14.53 -20.98
N ILE A 5 -13.87 14.30 -20.04
CA ILE A 5 -13.97 13.19 -19.10
C ILE A 5 -14.83 13.70 -17.94
N THR A 6 -15.92 12.99 -17.67
CA THR A 6 -16.89 13.26 -16.61
C THR A 6 -16.18 13.71 -15.32
N PRO A 7 -16.34 14.98 -14.89
CA PRO A 7 -15.74 15.50 -13.66
C PRO A 7 -16.11 14.69 -12.40
N ASP A 8 -17.19 13.91 -12.51
CA ASP A 8 -17.79 13.14 -11.43
C ASP A 8 -17.36 11.66 -11.42
N ASN A 9 -16.38 11.24 -12.23
CA ASN A 9 -15.86 9.87 -12.14
C ASN A 9 -15.05 9.69 -10.83
N PRO A 10 -15.47 8.83 -9.90
CA PRO A 10 -14.80 8.66 -8.61
C PRO A 10 -13.33 8.23 -8.72
N ASP A 11 -12.98 7.40 -9.72
CA ASP A 11 -11.60 6.90 -9.89
C ASP A 11 -10.66 7.96 -10.45
N VAL A 12 -11.19 8.89 -11.26
CA VAL A 12 -10.43 10.06 -11.73
C VAL A 12 -10.17 11.01 -10.56
N MET A 13 -11.14 11.18 -9.66
CA MET A 13 -10.97 11.95 -8.43
C MET A 13 -9.93 11.32 -7.51
N ALA A 14 -9.97 9.99 -7.31
CA ALA A 14 -8.99 9.25 -6.52
C ALA A 14 -7.58 9.36 -7.12
N SER A 15 -7.44 9.30 -8.45
CA SER A 15 -6.15 9.53 -9.12
C SER A 15 -5.59 10.93 -8.84
N LYS A 16 -6.46 11.95 -8.70
CA LYS A 16 -6.04 13.31 -8.31
C LYS A 16 -5.61 13.36 -6.83
N VAL A 17 -6.30 12.62 -5.96
CA VAL A 17 -5.92 12.46 -4.55
C VAL A 17 -4.53 11.81 -4.43
N ASP A 18 -4.26 10.75 -5.19
CA ASP A 18 -2.95 10.08 -5.24
C ASP A 18 -1.83 11.07 -5.56
N ILE A 19 -2.04 11.94 -6.54
CA ILE A 19 -1.07 12.97 -6.93
C ILE A 19 -0.83 13.94 -5.78
N TYR A 20 -1.89 14.43 -5.11
CA TYR A 20 -1.73 15.32 -3.97
C TYR A 20 -1.01 14.64 -2.80
N GLN A 21 -1.33 13.38 -2.50
CA GLN A 21 -0.62 12.59 -1.48
C GLN A 21 0.86 12.40 -1.84
N ALA A 22 1.15 12.07 -3.10
CA ALA A 22 2.51 11.92 -3.63
C ALA A 22 3.32 13.22 -3.59
N GLN A 23 2.66 14.38 -3.64
CA GLN A 23 3.26 15.70 -3.46
C GLN A 23 3.36 16.14 -1.98
N GLY A 24 2.79 15.36 -1.06
CA GLY A 24 2.66 15.74 0.35
C GLY A 24 1.61 16.83 0.61
N ASN A 25 0.77 17.16 -0.37
CA ASN A 25 -0.32 18.12 -0.25
C ASN A 25 -1.58 17.47 0.36
N LEU A 26 -1.46 17.02 1.61
CA LEU A 26 -2.52 16.29 2.31
C LEU A 26 -3.80 17.12 2.48
N HIS A 27 -3.70 18.44 2.58
CA HIS A 27 -4.87 19.31 2.72
C HIS A 27 -5.75 19.31 1.46
N GLU A 28 -5.16 19.42 0.26
CA GLU A 28 -5.94 19.36 -0.98
C GLU A 28 -6.47 17.94 -1.26
N ALA A 29 -5.72 16.90 -0.89
CA ALA A 29 -6.19 15.52 -0.94
C ALA A 29 -7.43 15.31 -0.06
N ALA A 30 -7.42 15.83 1.18
CA ALA A 30 -8.52 15.69 2.12
C ALA A 30 -9.84 16.32 1.62
N LYS A 31 -9.78 17.46 0.93
CA LYS A 31 -10.97 18.13 0.35
C LYS A 31 -11.71 17.23 -0.64
N LEU A 32 -10.98 16.46 -1.44
CA LEU A 32 -11.58 15.55 -2.44
C LEU A 32 -12.11 14.26 -1.80
N LEU A 33 -11.77 13.99 -0.54
CA LEU A 33 -12.12 12.78 0.20
C LEU A 33 -13.21 13.02 1.26
N GLU A 34 -13.88 14.18 1.24
CA GLU A 34 -14.88 14.56 2.25
C GLU A 34 -16.07 13.58 2.29
N ASN A 35 -16.51 13.13 1.10
CA ASN A 35 -17.67 12.24 0.97
C ASN A 35 -17.32 10.74 1.01
N ALA A 36 -16.02 10.39 1.01
CA ALA A 36 -15.56 9.00 1.03
C ALA A 36 -15.83 8.36 2.41
N ASN A 37 -16.55 7.24 2.42
CA ASN A 37 -17.01 6.56 3.63
C ASN A 37 -17.00 5.03 3.45
N THR A 38 -17.49 4.29 4.44
CA THR A 38 -17.44 2.82 4.44
C THR A 38 -18.24 2.15 3.32
N GLN A 39 -19.25 2.84 2.78
CA GLN A 39 -20.11 2.37 1.68
C GLN A 39 -19.67 2.89 0.31
N THR A 40 -18.51 3.55 0.20
CA THR A 40 -18.02 4.01 -1.11
C THR A 40 -17.75 2.82 -2.03
N ASP A 41 -18.49 2.71 -3.13
CA ASP A 41 -18.34 1.56 -4.05
C ASP A 41 -16.97 1.48 -4.74
N SER A 42 -16.35 2.63 -5.03
CA SER A 42 -14.99 2.65 -5.59
C SER A 42 -13.96 2.23 -4.54
N ASP A 43 -13.34 1.09 -4.81
CA ASP A 43 -12.23 0.53 -4.04
C ASP A 43 -11.03 1.48 -3.99
N HIS A 44 -10.74 2.16 -5.10
CA HIS A 44 -9.65 3.15 -5.20
C HIS A 44 -9.92 4.38 -4.32
N VAL A 45 -11.15 4.92 -4.35
CA VAL A 45 -11.53 6.05 -3.47
C VAL A 45 -11.43 5.64 -1.99
N PHE A 46 -11.88 4.44 -1.64
CA PHE A 46 -11.77 3.96 -0.26
C PHE A 46 -10.32 3.76 0.16
N ALA A 47 -9.49 3.13 -0.68
CA ALA A 47 -8.07 2.92 -0.42
C ALA A 47 -7.31 4.23 -0.21
N THR A 48 -7.55 5.23 -1.08
CA THR A 48 -6.93 6.56 -0.95
C THR A 48 -7.37 7.31 0.31
N LYS A 49 -8.62 7.12 0.76
CA LYS A 49 -9.09 7.62 2.07
C LYS A 49 -8.32 7.00 3.23
N ILE A 50 -8.09 5.69 3.20
CA ILE A 50 -7.32 4.99 4.23
C ILE A 50 -5.86 5.43 4.22
N THR A 51 -5.25 5.55 3.04
CA THR A 51 -3.91 6.12 2.89
C THR A 51 -3.86 7.53 3.45
N GLN A 52 -4.82 8.41 3.13
CA GLN A 52 -4.89 9.78 3.66
C GLN A 52 -4.83 9.79 5.19
N LEU A 53 -5.71 9.02 5.85
CA LEU A 53 -5.77 8.96 7.30
C LEU A 53 -4.47 8.42 7.91
N ARG A 54 -3.83 7.44 7.26
CA ARG A 54 -2.54 6.92 7.68
C ARG A 54 -1.43 7.97 7.56
N LEU A 55 -1.37 8.72 6.46
CA LEU A 55 -0.42 9.81 6.23
C LEU A 55 -0.61 10.96 7.24
N GLU A 56 -1.85 11.24 7.63
CA GLU A 56 -2.21 12.21 8.68
C GLU A 56 -2.03 11.70 10.11
N ARG A 57 -1.61 10.43 10.26
CA ARG A 57 -1.51 9.72 11.55
C ARG A 57 -2.83 9.63 12.33
N ASN A 58 -3.97 9.72 11.63
CA ASN A 58 -5.30 9.52 12.19
C ASN A 58 -5.68 8.03 12.20
N TYR A 59 -4.89 7.24 12.95
CA TYR A 59 -5.01 5.79 12.95
C TYR A 59 -6.33 5.28 13.51
N GLY A 60 -6.86 5.95 14.54
CA GLY A 60 -8.13 5.57 15.16
C GLY A 60 -9.29 5.58 14.17
N GLU A 61 -9.37 6.63 13.35
CA GLU A 61 -10.41 6.72 12.32
C GLU A 61 -10.17 5.73 11.17
N ALA A 62 -8.92 5.54 10.75
CA ALA A 62 -8.58 4.54 9.72
C ALA A 62 -8.97 3.11 10.16
N VAL A 63 -8.63 2.72 11.40
CA VAL A 63 -9.02 1.43 11.99
C VAL A 63 -10.54 1.30 12.04
N ARG A 64 -11.24 2.33 12.53
CA ARG A 64 -12.71 2.33 12.63
C ARG A 64 -13.37 2.13 11.26
N LEU A 65 -12.94 2.84 10.23
CA LEU A 65 -13.49 2.73 8.88
C LEU A 65 -13.22 1.36 8.26
N LEU A 66 -12.00 0.83 8.41
CA LEU A 66 -11.63 -0.48 7.90
C LEU A 66 -12.41 -1.61 8.57
N GLN A 67 -12.55 -1.57 9.90
CA GLN A 67 -13.37 -2.55 10.64
C GLN A 67 -14.83 -2.50 10.19
N ALA A 68 -15.40 -1.30 10.07
CA ALA A 68 -16.78 -1.12 9.62
C ALA A 68 -16.98 -1.58 8.16
N ARG A 69 -16.02 -1.33 7.26
CA ARG A 69 -16.05 -1.83 5.89
C ARG A 69 -16.01 -3.36 5.87
N LEU A 70 -15.08 -3.98 6.59
CA LEU A 70 -14.97 -5.44 6.67
C LEU A 70 -16.20 -6.13 7.27
N ALA A 71 -16.94 -5.45 8.15
CA ALA A 71 -18.15 -5.99 8.79
C ALA A 71 -19.42 -5.86 7.94
N HIS A 72 -19.52 -4.82 7.09
CA HIS A 72 -20.81 -4.42 6.50
C HIS A 72 -20.80 -4.24 4.99
N PHE A 73 -19.64 -4.11 4.35
CA PHE A 73 -19.55 -3.92 2.90
C PHE A 73 -19.67 -5.26 2.17
N ASP A 74 -20.40 -5.26 1.06
CA ASP A 74 -20.57 -6.45 0.23
C ASP A 74 -19.39 -6.59 -0.76
N PHE A 75 -18.41 -7.39 -0.37
CA PHE A 75 -17.22 -7.62 -1.17
C PHE A 75 -17.50 -8.59 -2.32
N HIS A 76 -17.50 -8.07 -3.53
CA HIS A 76 -17.57 -8.86 -4.76
C HIS A 76 -16.23 -9.54 -5.12
N SER A 77 -15.12 -9.12 -4.49
CA SER A 77 -13.79 -9.65 -4.69
C SER A 77 -13.17 -10.10 -3.37
N GLN A 78 -12.83 -11.39 -3.27
CA GLN A 78 -12.11 -11.92 -2.11
C GLN A 78 -10.68 -11.36 -2.00
N HIS A 79 -10.04 -11.04 -3.14
CA HIS A 79 -8.75 -10.36 -3.13
C HIS A 79 -8.86 -8.98 -2.49
N PHE A 80 -9.86 -8.18 -2.89
CA PHE A 80 -10.05 -6.85 -2.34
C PHE A 80 -10.42 -6.87 -0.85
N LYS A 81 -11.22 -7.85 -0.43
CA LYS A 81 -11.48 -8.10 1.00
C LYS A 81 -10.18 -8.35 1.77
N ALA A 82 -9.29 -9.20 1.23
CA ALA A 82 -8.00 -9.49 1.86
C ALA A 82 -7.07 -8.27 1.87
N GLU A 83 -7.09 -7.45 0.83
CA GLU A 83 -6.38 -6.16 0.80
C GLU A 83 -6.87 -5.19 1.86
N CYS A 84 -8.18 -5.12 2.12
CA CYS A 84 -8.73 -4.35 3.24
C CYS A 84 -8.26 -4.89 4.60
N GLN A 85 -8.15 -6.22 4.76
CA GLN A 85 -7.60 -6.83 5.97
C GLN A 85 -6.11 -6.48 6.15
N ILE A 86 -5.31 -6.52 5.08
CA ILE A 86 -3.90 -6.11 5.12
C ILE A 86 -3.79 -4.62 5.51
N SER A 87 -4.60 -3.74 4.90
CA SER A 87 -4.62 -2.32 5.25
C SER A 87 -5.01 -2.08 6.71
N LEU A 88 -5.97 -2.85 7.24
CA LEU A 88 -6.33 -2.79 8.66
C LEU A 88 -5.18 -3.24 9.55
N ALA A 89 -4.58 -4.38 9.25
CA ALA A 89 -3.47 -4.93 10.00
C ALA A 89 -2.29 -3.93 10.02
N LEU A 90 -1.94 -3.34 8.88
CA LEU A 90 -0.89 -2.32 8.75
C LEU A 90 -1.19 -1.10 9.62
N THR A 91 -2.44 -0.63 9.58
CA THR A 91 -2.90 0.52 10.36
C THR A 91 -2.86 0.23 11.87
N GLN A 92 -3.31 -0.96 12.30
CA GLN A 92 -3.21 -1.41 13.70
C GLN A 92 -1.75 -1.45 14.16
N ASN A 93 -0.86 -1.97 13.32
CA ASN A 93 0.56 -2.06 13.65
C ASN A 93 1.19 -0.66 13.84
N VAL A 94 0.95 0.29 12.93
CA VAL A 94 1.47 1.68 13.09
C VAL A 94 0.77 2.44 14.22
N ALA A 95 -0.41 2.00 14.66
CA ALA A 95 -1.09 2.50 15.85
C ALA A 95 -0.55 1.90 17.17
N GLY A 96 0.38 0.92 17.10
CA GLY A 96 0.95 0.24 18.25
C GLY A 96 0.19 -1.04 18.68
N ASP A 97 -0.85 -1.43 17.96
CA ASP A 97 -1.62 -2.66 18.20
C ASP A 97 -1.07 -3.84 17.37
N ALA A 98 0.15 -4.29 17.71
CA ALA A 98 0.79 -5.41 17.02
C ALA A 98 0.02 -6.73 17.17
N ALA A 99 -0.65 -6.94 18.32
CA ALA A 99 -1.44 -8.14 18.56
C ALA A 99 -2.69 -8.20 17.68
N GLY A 100 -3.45 -7.10 17.61
CA GLY A 100 -4.60 -6.98 16.72
C GLY A 100 -4.19 -7.04 15.25
N ALA A 101 -3.07 -6.42 14.88
CA ALA A 101 -2.51 -6.49 13.53
C ALA A 101 -2.25 -7.94 13.09
N LYS A 102 -1.62 -8.75 13.96
CA LYS A 102 -1.35 -10.16 13.68
C LYS A 102 -2.64 -10.96 13.45
N VAL A 103 -3.63 -10.81 14.33
CA VAL A 103 -4.93 -11.51 14.19
C VAL A 103 -5.62 -11.14 12.89
N THR A 104 -5.65 -9.85 12.53
CA THR A 104 -6.23 -9.40 11.27
C THR A 104 -5.46 -9.96 10.06
N ALA A 105 -4.13 -9.99 10.12
CA ALA A 105 -3.30 -10.53 9.05
C ALA A 105 -3.50 -12.04 8.85
N GLU A 106 -3.74 -12.82 9.90
CA GLU A 106 -4.07 -14.24 9.80
C GLU A 106 -5.36 -14.47 8.99
N LEU A 107 -6.35 -13.59 9.11
CA LEU A 107 -7.56 -13.64 8.28
C LEU A 107 -7.25 -13.39 6.79
N ALA A 108 -6.33 -12.48 6.51
CA ALA A 108 -5.86 -12.20 5.14
C ALA A 108 -5.10 -13.41 4.56
N VAL A 109 -4.20 -14.03 5.35
CA VAL A 109 -3.47 -15.25 4.95
C VAL A 109 -4.45 -16.35 4.56
N ASN A 110 -5.46 -16.65 5.38
CA ASN A 110 -6.45 -17.69 5.09
C ASN A 110 -7.16 -17.49 3.74
N THR A 111 -7.50 -16.24 3.41
CA THR A 111 -8.16 -15.90 2.15
C THR A 111 -7.17 -15.99 0.97
N LEU A 112 -5.97 -15.45 1.15
CA LEU A 112 -4.97 -15.32 0.08
C LEU A 112 -4.26 -16.63 -0.26
N GLU A 113 -4.08 -17.55 0.70
CA GLU A 113 -3.51 -18.87 0.40
C GLU A 113 -4.40 -19.68 -0.54
N GLN A 114 -5.72 -19.60 -0.36
CA GLN A 114 -6.65 -20.23 -1.30
C GLN A 114 -6.53 -19.59 -2.68
N LEU A 115 -6.62 -18.26 -2.76
CA LEU A 115 -6.50 -17.54 -4.03
C LEU A 115 -5.16 -17.83 -4.73
N TYR A 116 -4.07 -17.92 -3.97
CA TYR A 116 -2.73 -18.19 -4.51
C TYR A 116 -2.61 -19.62 -5.05
N ARG A 117 -3.27 -20.61 -4.44
CA ARG A 117 -3.35 -21.97 -5.00
C ARG A 117 -4.16 -22.02 -6.28
N ASP A 118 -5.27 -21.29 -6.33
CA ASP A 118 -6.17 -21.26 -7.49
C ASP A 118 -5.58 -20.43 -8.65
N GLN A 119 -4.74 -19.44 -8.33
CA GLN A 119 -4.13 -18.48 -9.28
C GLN A 119 -2.61 -18.32 -9.02
N PRO A 120 -1.80 -19.38 -9.21
CA PRO A 120 -0.37 -19.37 -8.84
C PRO A 120 0.51 -18.44 -9.69
N ASP A 121 -0.02 -17.96 -10.81
CA ASP A 121 0.63 -17.00 -11.71
C ASP A 121 0.07 -15.58 -11.59
N ASN A 122 -0.77 -15.31 -10.59
CA ASN A 122 -1.29 -13.98 -10.31
C ASN A 122 -0.34 -13.21 -9.36
N GLU A 123 0.39 -12.25 -9.93
CA GLU A 123 1.38 -11.41 -9.25
C GLU A 123 0.77 -10.55 -8.13
N PHE A 124 -0.47 -10.08 -8.29
CA PHE A 124 -1.15 -9.25 -7.28
C PHE A 124 -1.53 -10.09 -6.05
N VAL A 125 -2.04 -11.30 -6.27
CA VAL A 125 -2.33 -12.26 -5.19
C VAL A 125 -1.04 -12.63 -4.45
N ALA A 126 0.06 -12.88 -5.18
CA ALA A 126 1.37 -13.14 -4.58
C ALA A 126 1.84 -11.94 -3.72
N ALA A 127 1.76 -10.71 -4.25
CA ALA A 127 2.15 -9.52 -3.53
C ALA A 127 1.33 -9.34 -2.23
N SER A 128 0.00 -9.47 -2.31
CA SER A 128 -0.88 -9.40 -1.15
C SER A 128 -0.57 -10.49 -0.12
N LEU A 129 -0.37 -11.74 -0.55
CA LEU A 129 -0.02 -12.85 0.35
C LEU A 129 1.33 -12.61 1.05
N SER A 130 2.32 -12.08 0.34
CA SER A 130 3.62 -11.77 0.93
C SER A 130 3.54 -10.71 2.03
N LYS A 131 2.69 -9.68 1.87
CA LYS A 131 2.40 -8.69 2.94
C LYS A 131 1.76 -9.36 4.14
N ALA A 132 0.73 -10.18 3.91
CA ALA A 132 0.04 -10.89 4.98
C ALA A 132 0.99 -11.79 5.78
N TYR A 133 1.86 -12.56 5.11
CA TYR A 133 2.91 -13.34 5.76
C TYR A 133 3.88 -12.48 6.57
N ALA A 134 4.31 -11.32 6.05
CA ALA A 134 5.19 -10.43 6.79
C ALA A 134 4.53 -9.94 8.09
N MET A 135 3.24 -9.61 8.04
CA MET A 135 2.48 -9.11 9.18
C MET A 135 2.20 -10.15 10.27
N VAL A 136 2.14 -11.44 9.93
CA VAL A 136 2.03 -12.53 10.93
C VAL A 136 3.38 -12.97 11.50
N GLY A 137 4.49 -12.54 10.88
CA GLY A 137 5.86 -12.82 11.29
C GLY A 137 6.56 -13.94 10.49
N GLU A 138 5.96 -14.43 9.41
CA GLU A 138 6.48 -15.53 8.59
C GLU A 138 7.48 -15.04 7.53
N LYS A 139 8.70 -14.72 7.98
CA LYS A 139 9.72 -14.03 7.17
C LYS A 139 10.07 -14.74 5.86
N ASP A 140 10.41 -16.02 5.93
CA ASP A 140 10.90 -16.75 4.76
C ASP A 140 9.80 -16.91 3.70
N SER A 141 8.57 -17.17 4.14
CA SER A 141 7.38 -17.22 3.28
C SER A 141 7.10 -15.86 2.64
N ALA A 142 7.16 -14.78 3.42
CA ALA A 142 6.96 -13.43 2.92
C ALA A 142 7.96 -13.06 1.81
N LEU A 143 9.26 -13.27 2.06
CA LEU A 143 10.31 -12.95 1.10
C LEU A 143 10.20 -13.81 -0.18
N LYS A 144 9.99 -15.13 -0.02
CA LYS A 144 9.86 -16.04 -1.15
C LYS A 144 8.68 -15.68 -2.06
N VAL A 145 7.53 -15.36 -1.48
CA VAL A 145 6.33 -15.00 -2.27
C VAL A 145 6.47 -13.60 -2.87
N ALA A 146 7.11 -12.65 -2.20
CA ALA A 146 7.40 -11.33 -2.77
C ALA A 146 8.33 -11.43 -3.98
N GLU A 147 9.37 -12.25 -3.91
CA GLU A 147 10.26 -12.53 -5.04
C GLU A 147 9.52 -13.19 -6.21
N ARG A 148 8.57 -14.09 -5.92
CA ARG A 148 7.71 -14.69 -6.95
C ARG A 148 6.88 -13.64 -7.70
N ALA A 149 6.31 -12.66 -7.00
CA ALA A 149 5.57 -11.56 -7.64
C ALA A 149 6.46 -10.77 -8.62
N ILE A 150 7.71 -10.46 -8.22
CA ILE A 150 8.69 -9.78 -9.08
C ILE A 150 9.04 -10.63 -10.31
N VAL A 151 9.19 -11.95 -10.16
CA VAL A 151 9.48 -12.87 -11.28
C VAL A 151 8.31 -12.96 -12.27
N LEU A 152 7.07 -12.94 -11.77
CA LEU A 152 5.86 -12.99 -12.61
C LEU A 152 5.72 -11.73 -13.47
N LEU A 153 5.95 -10.56 -12.88
CA LEU A 153 5.93 -9.28 -13.61
C LEU A 153 7.14 -8.39 -13.29
N PRO A 154 8.29 -8.65 -13.94
CA PRO A 154 9.50 -7.84 -13.73
C PRO A 154 9.32 -6.40 -14.24
N SER A 155 9.94 -5.43 -13.57
CA SER A 155 9.94 -4.01 -13.99
C SER A 155 10.47 -3.78 -15.41
N ALA A 156 11.38 -4.64 -15.88
CA ALA A 156 11.88 -4.59 -17.25
C ALA A 156 10.83 -4.98 -18.30
N LYS A 157 9.85 -5.81 -17.92
CA LYS A 157 8.76 -6.28 -18.78
C LYS A 157 7.56 -5.32 -18.72
N ASP A 158 7.23 -4.86 -17.52
CA ASP A 158 6.16 -3.88 -17.30
C ASP A 158 6.67 -2.75 -16.40
N ARG A 159 6.90 -1.59 -17.00
CA ARG A 159 7.41 -0.41 -16.29
C ARG A 159 6.33 0.32 -15.48
N ALA A 160 5.06 0.04 -15.72
CA ALA A 160 3.96 0.65 -14.98
C ALA A 160 3.76 -0.07 -13.65
N TRP A 161 3.55 -1.39 -13.69
CA TRP A 161 3.16 -2.18 -12.52
C TRP A 161 4.33 -2.92 -11.86
N GLY A 162 5.30 -3.38 -12.65
CA GLY A 162 6.43 -4.17 -12.16
C GLY A 162 7.21 -3.53 -11.01
N PRO A 163 7.51 -2.21 -11.03
CA PRO A 163 8.17 -1.54 -9.91
C PRO A 163 7.40 -1.68 -8.58
N GLY A 164 6.08 -1.74 -8.60
CA GLY A 164 5.26 -1.89 -7.39
C GLY A 164 5.61 -3.15 -6.57
N PHE A 165 6.03 -4.24 -7.22
CA PHE A 165 6.42 -5.48 -6.54
C PHE A 165 7.78 -5.39 -5.85
N GLU A 166 8.71 -4.60 -6.40
CA GLU A 166 9.98 -4.29 -5.76
C GLU A 166 9.78 -3.40 -4.51
N GLU A 167 8.83 -2.47 -4.58
CA GLU A 167 8.45 -1.66 -3.42
C GLU A 167 7.78 -2.49 -2.32
N ASN A 168 6.93 -3.45 -2.71
CA ASN A 168 6.36 -4.43 -1.79
C ASN A 168 7.47 -5.22 -1.05
N LEU A 169 8.52 -5.63 -1.76
CA LEU A 169 9.68 -6.27 -1.13
C LEU A 169 10.40 -5.33 -0.15
N ALA A 170 10.53 -4.04 -0.47
CA ALA A 170 11.12 -3.06 0.44
C ALA A 170 10.30 -2.88 1.73
N LEU A 171 8.97 -2.91 1.64
CA LEU A 171 8.07 -2.90 2.80
C LEU A 171 8.32 -4.13 3.69
N ILE A 172 8.39 -5.32 3.10
CA ILE A 172 8.64 -6.56 3.83
C ILE A 172 10.01 -6.54 4.51
N GLN A 173 11.05 -6.09 3.81
CA GLN A 173 12.39 -5.91 4.38
C GLN A 173 12.36 -4.93 5.56
N THR A 174 11.57 -3.85 5.45
CA THR A 174 11.38 -2.87 6.54
C THR A 174 10.74 -3.52 7.77
N ILE A 175 9.66 -4.29 7.58
CA ILE A 175 8.97 -5.02 8.66
C ILE A 175 9.92 -5.93 9.42
N PHE A 176 10.81 -6.64 8.72
CA PHE A 176 11.79 -7.54 9.32
C PHE A 176 13.12 -6.88 9.73
N GLY A 177 13.20 -5.54 9.70
CA GLY A 177 14.37 -4.79 10.14
C GLY A 177 15.60 -4.90 9.23
N GLU A 178 15.45 -5.35 7.98
CA GLU A 178 16.52 -5.40 6.98
C GLU A 178 16.78 -4.03 6.36
N LYS A 179 17.13 -3.05 7.20
CA LYS A 179 17.15 -1.62 6.87
C LYS A 179 17.98 -1.30 5.63
N SER A 180 19.21 -1.81 5.55
CA SER A 180 20.09 -1.53 4.41
C SER A 180 19.50 -2.04 3.08
N ARG A 181 18.92 -3.25 3.07
CA ARG A 181 18.28 -3.82 1.87
C ARG A 181 17.02 -3.04 1.48
N ALA A 182 16.21 -2.65 2.47
CA ALA A 182 15.03 -1.83 2.23
C ALA A 182 15.41 -0.48 1.60
N ILE A 183 16.40 0.21 2.17
CA ILE A 183 16.89 1.51 1.67
C ILE A 183 17.47 1.39 0.26
N ASP A 184 18.24 0.35 -0.03
CA ASP A 184 18.78 0.12 -1.37
C ASP A 184 17.65 -0.08 -2.39
N THR A 185 16.63 -0.86 -2.03
CA THR A 185 15.46 -1.09 -2.89
C THR A 185 14.67 0.19 -3.13
N LEU A 186 14.38 0.97 -2.07
CA LEU A 186 13.69 2.26 -2.18
C LEU A 186 14.49 3.29 -3.00
N SER A 187 15.82 3.30 -2.86
CA SER A 187 16.72 4.17 -3.63
C SER A 187 16.66 3.90 -5.13
N GLN A 188 16.56 2.63 -5.54
CA GLN A 188 16.34 2.28 -6.95
C GLN A 188 14.92 2.64 -7.38
N ARG A 189 13.92 2.39 -6.54
CA ARG A 189 12.52 2.69 -6.85
C ARG A 189 12.26 4.17 -7.10
N LEU A 190 12.87 5.07 -6.35
CA LEU A 190 12.75 6.52 -6.59
C LEU A 190 13.32 6.98 -7.94
N LYS A 191 14.15 6.17 -8.60
CA LYS A 191 14.69 6.47 -9.94
C LYS A 191 13.80 5.92 -11.06
N THR A 192 12.87 5.03 -10.75
CA THR A 192 12.03 4.32 -11.72
C THR A 192 10.56 4.70 -11.49
N PRO A 193 9.98 5.54 -12.36
CA PRO A 193 8.54 5.81 -12.33
C PRO A 193 7.76 4.51 -12.49
N GLY A 194 6.69 4.35 -11.72
CA GLY A 194 5.81 3.18 -11.74
C GLY A 194 4.85 3.21 -10.56
N GLU A 195 3.71 2.56 -10.72
CA GLU A 195 2.66 2.45 -9.73
C GLU A 195 3.16 1.75 -8.46
N SER A 196 2.51 2.05 -7.33
CA SER A 196 2.84 1.50 -6.03
C SER A 196 1.87 0.40 -5.64
N ASN A 197 2.42 -0.74 -5.19
CA ASN A 197 1.63 -1.80 -4.56
C ASN A 197 1.39 -1.54 -3.06
N VAL A 198 2.04 -0.53 -2.50
CA VAL A 198 1.90 -0.13 -1.09
C VAL A 198 0.74 0.87 -0.92
N TYR A 199 0.54 1.76 -1.90
CA TYR A 199 -0.42 2.87 -1.81
C TYR A 199 -1.77 2.64 -2.51
N GLN A 200 -2.06 1.42 -3.00
CA GLN A 200 -3.34 1.02 -3.64
C GLN A 200 -3.94 2.11 -4.56
N GLY A 201 -3.43 2.20 -5.78
CA GLY A 201 -3.85 3.19 -6.76
C GLY A 201 -2.73 3.50 -7.74
N VAL A 202 -2.89 4.60 -8.49
CA VAL A 202 -1.90 5.06 -9.49
C VAL A 202 -0.78 5.89 -8.87
N ALA A 203 -0.68 5.90 -7.55
CA ALA A 203 0.36 6.62 -6.81
C ALA A 203 1.76 6.10 -7.16
N VAL A 204 2.67 7.03 -7.42
CA VAL A 204 4.10 6.76 -7.60
C VAL A 204 4.81 7.04 -6.28
N LEU A 205 5.73 6.16 -5.87
CA LEU A 205 6.55 6.39 -4.68
C LEU A 205 7.37 7.68 -4.83
N THR A 206 7.27 8.58 -3.86
CA THR A 206 8.02 9.85 -3.83
C THR A 206 8.74 10.05 -2.49
N SER A 207 9.71 10.97 -2.47
CA SER A 207 10.37 11.41 -1.24
C SER A 207 9.36 11.96 -0.21
N ALA A 208 8.27 12.60 -0.65
CA ALA A 208 7.23 13.07 0.25
C ALA A 208 6.49 11.91 0.93
N LEU A 209 6.14 10.85 0.18
CA LEU A 209 5.52 9.64 0.76
C LEU A 209 6.45 8.91 1.73
N LEU A 210 7.74 8.79 1.41
CA LEU A 210 8.72 8.23 2.34
C LEU A 210 8.83 9.03 3.64
N ARG A 211 8.75 10.36 3.56
CA ARG A 211 8.79 11.25 4.74
C ARG A 211 7.51 11.17 5.58
N LEU A 212 6.36 11.08 4.92
CA LEU A 212 5.05 11.17 5.56
C LEU A 212 4.56 9.83 6.11
N ASP A 213 4.65 8.74 5.33
CA ASP A 213 3.98 7.49 5.69
C ASP A 213 4.68 6.79 6.89
N PRO A 214 3.95 6.51 7.98
CA PRO A 214 4.47 5.82 9.15
C PRO A 214 4.94 4.38 8.90
N ILE A 215 4.57 3.72 7.81
CA ILE A 215 5.06 2.37 7.49
C ILE A 215 6.59 2.33 7.33
N TRP A 216 7.20 3.48 7.01
CA TRP A 216 8.65 3.65 6.89
C TRP A 216 9.31 4.16 8.18
N ASP A 217 8.57 4.36 9.28
CA ASP A 217 9.10 4.80 10.58
C ASP A 217 10.30 3.97 11.07
N PRO A 218 10.35 2.63 10.88
CA PRO A 218 11.53 1.84 11.27
C PRO A 218 12.85 2.24 10.60
N LEU A 219 12.78 2.87 9.42
CA LEU A 219 13.93 3.36 8.65
C LEU A 219 14.29 4.82 8.96
N ARG A 220 13.39 5.57 9.63
CA ARG A 220 13.44 7.04 9.73
C ARG A 220 14.69 7.59 10.43
N SER A 221 15.34 6.80 11.27
CA SER A 221 16.60 7.15 11.93
C SER A 221 17.87 6.86 11.12
N ASP A 222 17.76 6.15 9.99
CA ASP A 222 18.89 5.79 9.15
C ASP A 222 19.29 6.97 8.23
N PRO A 223 20.57 7.39 8.19
CA PRO A 223 21.02 8.48 7.34
C PRO A 223 20.80 8.22 5.84
N GLY A 224 20.90 6.97 5.40
CA GLY A 224 20.63 6.57 4.02
C GLY A 224 19.17 6.81 3.65
N PHE A 225 18.24 6.48 4.55
CA PHE A 225 16.81 6.75 4.37
C PHE A 225 16.51 8.25 4.39
N GLN A 226 17.11 9.01 5.30
CA GLN A 226 16.93 10.47 5.38
C GLN A 226 17.28 11.15 4.06
N LYS A 227 18.35 10.71 3.40
CA LYS A 227 18.74 11.19 2.07
C LYS A 227 17.71 10.89 0.97
N LEU A 228 16.93 9.81 1.10
CA LEU A 228 15.85 9.50 0.15
C LEU A 228 14.63 10.42 0.35
N CYS A 229 14.39 10.87 1.58
CA CYS A 229 13.32 11.79 1.94
C CYS A 229 13.58 13.23 1.51
N GLU A 230 14.84 13.58 1.21
CA GLU A 230 15.19 14.88 0.63
C GLU A 230 14.67 14.95 -0.80
N GLU A 231 13.83 15.94 -1.08
CA GLU A 231 13.43 16.25 -2.45
C GLU A 231 14.68 16.64 -3.24
N LYS A 232 15.03 15.85 -4.25
CA LYS A 232 16.03 16.29 -5.22
C LYS A 232 15.44 17.47 -5.98
N GLN A 233 15.91 18.67 -5.66
CA GLN A 233 15.71 19.83 -6.53
C GLN A 233 16.15 19.42 -7.94
N LYS A 234 15.20 19.40 -8.86
CA LYS A 234 15.49 19.34 -10.30
C LYS A 234 15.84 20.73 -10.79
#